data_AF-A0A6A4P745-F1
#
_entry.id   AF-A0A6A4P745-F1
#
_cell.length_a   1.000
_cell.length_b   1.000
_cell.length_c   1.000
_cell.angle_alpha   90.00
_cell.angle_beta   90.00
_cell.angle_gamma   90.00
#
_symmetry.space_group_name_H-M   'P 1'
#
loop_
_entity.id
_entity.type
_entity.pdbx_description
1 polymer ?
#
loop_
_entity_poly.entity_id
_entity_poly.type
_entity_poly.pdbx_seq_one_letter_code
_entity_poly.pdbx_strand_id
1 'polypeptide(L)' 'MVAKTTKKIVLRLQCQGCKHVSQRAIKRCKHFEIGGDKKGNGTSLF' A
#
# COMPACT_ATOMS: atom_id res chain seq x y z
N MET A 1 13.35 -22.86 -9.21
CA MET A 1 12.84 -22.33 -7.92
C MET A 1 12.81 -20.80 -7.97
N VAL A 2 11.69 -20.16 -7.61
CA VAL A 2 11.61 -18.68 -7.59
C VAL A 2 11.80 -18.19 -6.16
N ALA A 3 13.00 -17.71 -5.84
CA ALA A 3 13.35 -17.16 -4.52
C ALA A 3 12.92 -15.68 -4.39
N LYS A 4 11.63 -15.39 -4.59
CA LYS A 4 11.09 -14.04 -4.35
C LYS A 4 10.70 -13.92 -2.88
N THR A 5 11.39 -13.05 -2.15
CA THR A 5 11.14 -12.79 -0.72
C THR A 5 10.00 -11.81 -0.46
N THR A 6 9.47 -11.19 -1.52
CA THR A 6 8.38 -10.21 -1.43
C THR A 6 7.29 -10.51 -2.45
N LYS A 7 6.04 -10.17 -2.10
CA LYS A 7 4.87 -10.34 -2.97
C LYS A 7 4.55 -9.04 -3.70
N LYS A 8 3.90 -9.12 -4.87
CA LYS A 8 3.32 -7.95 -5.52
C LYS A 8 1.97 -7.70 -4.86
N ILE A 9 1.82 -6.55 -4.23
CA ILE A 9 0.59 -6.15 -3.54
C ILE A 9 -0.32 -5.49 -4.58
N VAL A 10 -1.61 -5.84 -4.55
CA VAL A 10 -2.65 -5.29 -5.43
C VAL A 10 -3.71 -4.65 -4.55
N LEU A 11 -3.91 -3.35 -4.73
CA LEU A 11 -4.91 -2.58 -4.02
C LEU A 11 -6.27 -2.75 -4.67
N ARG A 12 -7.29 -3.00 -3.86
CA ARG A 12 -8.69 -2.98 -4.28
C ARG A 12 -9.26 -1.61 -3.97
N LEU A 13 -9.53 -0.82 -5.00
CA LEU A 13 -10.12 0.51 -4.89
C LEU A 13 -11.60 0.41 -5.21
N GLN A 14 -12.46 0.78 -4.27
CA GLN A 14 -13.90 0.84 -4.48
C GLN A 14 -14.36 2.30 -4.51
N CYS A 15 -15.04 2.68 -5.58
CA CYS A 15 -15.70 3.99 -5.66
C CYS A 15 -16.88 4.00 -4.69
N GLN A 16 -16.93 5.01 -3.81
CA GLN A 16 -18.01 5.11 -2.83
C GLN A 16 -19.36 5.46 -3.46
N GLY A 17 -19.37 6.24 -4.54
CA GLY A 17 -20.57 6.65 -5.26
C GLY A 17 -21.16 5.55 -6.13
N CYS A 18 -20.42 5.09 -7.15
CA CYS A 18 -20.93 4.11 -8.11
C CYS A 18 -20.63 2.63 -7.77
N LYS A 19 -19.95 2.37 -6.65
CA LYS A 19 -19.54 1.02 -6.18
C LYS A 19 -18.61 0.22 -7.12
N HIS A 20 -18.17 0.81 -8.22
CA HIS A 20 -17.19 0.20 -9.12
C HIS A 20 -15.90 -0.15 -8.38
N VAL A 21 -15.34 -1.33 -8.68
CA VAL A 21 -14.12 -1.85 -8.08
C VAL A 21 -13.03 -1.91 -9.14
N SER A 22 -11.88 -1.31 -8.85
CA SER A 22 -10.68 -1.41 -9.67
C SER A 22 -9.51 -1.99 -8.87
N GLN A 23 -8.63 -2.71 -9.56
CA GLN A 23 -7.43 -3.29 -8.98
C GLN A 23 -6.19 -2.55 -9.48
N ARG A 24 -5.33 -2.11 -8.56
CA ARG A 24 -4.06 -1.44 -8.89
C ARG A 24 -2.89 -2.12 -8.22
N ALA A 25 -1.97 -2.65 -9.03
CA ALA A 25 -0.74 -3.24 -8.52
C ALA A 25 0.29 -2.15 -8.14
N ILE A 26 0.96 -2.35 -7.01
CA ILE A 26 2.10 -1.50 -6.59
C ILE A 26 3.44 -2.22 -6.82
N LYS A 27 4.54 -1.47 -6.73
CA LYS A 27 5.89 -2.05 -6.71
C LYS A 27 6.03 -2.98 -5.50
N ARG A 28 6.89 -4.00 -5.61
CA ARG A 28 7.16 -4.91 -4.48
C ARG A 28 7.87 -4.13 -3.37
N CYS A 29 7.40 -4.28 -2.14
CA CYS A 29 8.03 -3.77 -0.94
C CYS A 29 8.04 -4.86 0.14
N LYS A 30 8.94 -4.73 1.12
CA LYS A 30 9.05 -5.66 2.25
C LYS A 30 8.00 -5.35 3.33
N HIS A 31 7.76 -4.07 3.56
CA HIS A 31 6.81 -3.57 4.54
C HIS A 31 5.76 -2.74 3.81
N PHE A 32 4.50 -2.98 4.12
CA PHE A 32 3.35 -2.32 3.54
C PHE A 32 2.27 -2.22 4.59
N GLU A 33 1.78 -1.02 4.83
CA GLU A 33 0.71 -0.73 5.78
C GLU A 33 -0.36 0.12 5.10
N ILE A 34 -1.63 -0.12 5.46
CA ILE A 34 -2.78 0.68 5.04
C ILE A 34 -3.38 1.29 6.31
N GLY A 35 -3.63 2.61 6.29
CA GLY A 35 -4.33 3.29 7.39
C GLY A 35 -3.44 3.78 8.52
N GLY A 36 -2.12 3.89 8.32
CA GLY A 36 -1.21 4.50 9.29
C GLY A 36 -1.31 6.04 9.35
N ASP A 37 -0.75 6.62 10.40
CA ASP A 37 -0.67 8.07 10.58
C ASP A 37 0.15 8.73 9.47
N LYS A 38 -0.32 9.89 9.00
CA LYS A 38 0.47 10.70 8.08
C LYS A 38 1.73 11.14 8.82
N LYS A 39 2.90 10.70 8.34
CA LYS A 39 4.19 11.11 8.91
C LYS A 39 4.26 12.64 8.91
N GLY A 40 4.25 13.23 10.10
CA GLY A 40 4.31 14.68 10.28
C GLY A 40 5.57 15.27 9.66
N ASN A 41 5.48 16.51 9.17
CA ASN A 41 6.62 17.26 8.64
C ASN A 41 7.64 17.48 9.76
N GLY A 42 8.69 16.66 9.78
CA GLY A 42 9.95 16.92 10.48
C GLY A 42 9.83 17.25 11.96
N THR A 43 9.55 16.27 12.81
CA THR A 43 10.08 16.30 14.18
C THR A 43 11.22 15.30 14.27
N SER A 44 12.43 15.83 14.42
CA SER A 44 13.59 15.09 14.89
C SER A 44 13.23 14.45 16.23
N LEU A 45 13.22 13.13 16.30
CA LEU A 45 13.14 12.40 17.56
C LEU A 45 14.56 12.25 18.10
N PHE A 46 14.93 13.16 19.00
CA PHE A 46 15.61 12.80 20.24
C PHE A 46 14.53 12.58 21.30
#